data_AF-G8ZLP1-F1
#
_entry.id   AF-G8ZLP1-F1
#
_cell.length_a   1.000
_cell.length_b   1.000
_cell.length_c   1.000
_cell.angle_alpha   90.00
_cell.angle_beta   90.00
_cell.angle_gamma   90.00
#
_symmetry.space_group_name_H-M   'P 1'
#
loop_
_entity.id
_entity.type
_entity.pdbx_description
1 polymer ?
#
loop_
_entity_poly.entity_id
_entity_poly.type
_entity_poly.pdbx_seq_one_letter_code
_entity_poly.pdbx_strand_id
1 'polypeptide(L)'
;MSNNGLLENPAELLREVRESFIIDQDVESLLTIDGKIEQIRTRSQEKLRDKKLEISRLEIQLKNSESRVNSLSKDLNQIKDESQDLVSNNDVVDFVKELDELEQSIVDLRSNLGEKVAKFVQGSEVSSNGQSLISEEALNKEVQSDILQDPEARADLLKLKLYRSLRIFIDDVNHQVMIEGNDNEINTLPLDDDLSDYFRTKYIWDRMKASR
;
A
#
# COMPACT_ATOMS: atom_id res chain seq x y z
N MET A 1 15.74 93.38 -24.63
CA MET A 1 15.23 92.15 -25.25
C MET A 1 16.44 91.41 -25.80
N SER A 2 17.12 90.68 -24.93
CA SER A 2 18.47 90.14 -25.19
C SER A 2 18.37 88.69 -25.68
N ASN A 3 19.33 88.30 -26.52
CA ASN A 3 19.46 87.06 -27.29
C ASN A 3 19.41 85.74 -26.47
N ASN A 4 18.31 85.44 -25.78
CA ASN A 4 18.14 84.17 -25.02
C ASN A 4 17.85 82.94 -25.91
N GLY A 5 17.95 83.07 -27.23
CA GLY A 5 17.74 81.97 -28.19
C GLY A 5 19.00 81.56 -28.95
N LEU A 6 20.15 82.23 -28.74
CA LEU A 6 21.39 81.93 -29.44
C LEU A 6 22.39 81.34 -28.44
N LEU A 7 22.78 80.08 -28.64
CA LEU A 7 23.81 79.41 -27.85
C LEU A 7 25.09 80.25 -27.86
N GLU A 8 25.53 80.70 -26.68
CA GLU A 8 26.70 81.59 -26.55
C GLU A 8 28.01 80.91 -26.99
N ASN A 9 28.08 79.57 -26.91
CA ASN A 9 29.21 78.80 -27.43
C ASN A 9 28.79 77.37 -27.87
N PRO A 10 28.28 77.20 -29.11
CA PRO A 10 27.85 75.89 -29.60
C PRO A 10 29.02 74.91 -29.78
N ALA A 11 30.24 75.41 -29.97
CA ALA A 11 31.42 74.58 -30.18
C ALA A 11 31.87 73.88 -28.88
N GLU A 12 31.80 74.55 -27.73
CA GLU A 12 32.09 73.91 -26.45
C GLU A 12 31.01 72.92 -26.04
N LEU A 13 29.73 73.21 -26.30
CA LEU A 13 28.66 72.24 -26.06
C LEU A 13 28.85 70.97 -26.90
N LEU A 14 29.26 71.10 -28.16
CA LEU A 14 29.59 69.94 -29.00
C LEU A 14 30.81 69.17 -28.47
N ARG A 15 31.80 69.85 -27.87
CA ARG A 15 32.95 69.20 -27.23
C ARG A 15 32.53 68.45 -25.96
N GLU A 16 31.73 69.07 -25.11
CA GLU A 16 31.21 68.50 -23.87
C GLU A 16 30.30 67.30 -24.16
N VAL A 17 29.40 67.40 -25.15
CA VAL A 17 28.54 66.29 -25.57
C VAL A 17 29.38 65.13 -26.13
N ARG A 18 30.41 65.43 -26.92
CA ARG A 18 31.33 64.39 -27.45
C ARG A 18 32.11 63.70 -26.33
N GLU A 19 32.59 64.45 -25.34
CA GLU A 19 33.33 63.90 -24.19
C GLU A 19 32.41 63.13 -23.23
N SER A 20 31.15 63.53 -23.13
CA SER A 20 30.12 62.83 -22.33
C SER A 20 29.54 61.60 -23.02
N PHE A 21 29.76 61.44 -24.33
CA PHE A 21 29.28 60.29 -25.10
C PHE A 21 30.28 59.14 -25.00
N ILE A 22 30.14 58.34 -23.94
CA ILE A 22 31.06 57.25 -23.60
C ILE A 22 30.65 55.96 -24.33
N ILE A 23 31.12 55.81 -25.56
CA ILE A 23 30.84 54.63 -26.40
C ILE A 23 31.37 53.34 -25.77
N ASP A 24 32.55 53.39 -25.17
CA ASP A 24 33.22 52.19 -24.65
C ASP A 24 32.44 51.55 -23.49
N GLN A 25 31.75 52.35 -22.67
CA GLN A 25 30.90 51.86 -21.59
C GLN A 25 29.68 51.11 -22.13
N ASP A 26 29.08 51.62 -23.21
CA ASP A 26 27.95 50.95 -23.87
C ASP A 26 28.41 49.66 -24.56
N VAL A 27 29.59 49.67 -25.19
CA VAL A 27 30.19 48.48 -25.81
C VAL A 27 30.49 47.42 -24.74
N GLU A 28 31.08 47.80 -23.60
CA GLU A 28 31.31 46.87 -22.49
C GLU A 28 29.98 46.33 -21.95
N SER A 29 28.97 47.18 -21.81
CA SER A 29 27.62 46.75 -21.41
C SER A 29 27.03 45.74 -22.40
N LEU A 30 27.18 45.94 -23.71
CA LEU A 30 26.75 44.98 -24.73
C LEU A 30 27.50 43.65 -24.64
N LEU A 31 28.82 43.67 -24.38
CA LEU A 31 29.59 42.44 -24.14
C LEU A 31 29.11 41.70 -22.90
N THR A 32 28.77 42.41 -21.81
CA THR A 32 28.20 41.76 -20.63
C THR A 32 26.81 41.17 -20.90
N ILE A 33 26.00 41.82 -21.74
CA ILE A 33 24.69 41.30 -22.15
C ILE A 33 24.86 40.04 -22.99
N ASP A 34 25.78 40.03 -23.95
CA ASP A 34 26.08 38.86 -24.77
C ASP A 34 26.56 37.67 -23.93
N GLY A 35 27.47 37.91 -22.97
CA GLY A 35 27.89 36.90 -22.02
C GLY A 35 26.74 36.34 -21.18
N LYS A 36 25.80 37.20 -20.75
CA LYS A 36 24.58 36.75 -20.05
C LYS A 36 23.64 35.96 -20.96
N ILE A 37 23.53 36.31 -22.24
CA ILE A 37 22.72 35.57 -23.22
C ILE A 37 23.29 34.16 -23.40
N GLU A 38 24.61 34.01 -23.52
CA GLU A 38 25.24 32.70 -23.65
C GLU A 38 25.12 31.87 -22.35
N GLN A 39 25.18 32.51 -21.17
CA GLN A 39 24.86 31.84 -19.91
C GLN A 39 23.39 31.37 -19.84
N ILE A 40 22.45 32.17 -20.32
CA ILE A 40 21.04 31.77 -20.39
C ILE A 40 20.87 30.61 -21.37
N ARG A 41 21.54 30.65 -22.52
CA ARG A 41 21.48 29.62 -23.55
C ARG A 41 22.00 28.28 -23.03
N THR A 42 23.17 28.28 -22.40
CA THR A 42 23.78 27.07 -21.82
C THR A 42 22.90 26.49 -20.72
N ARG A 43 22.42 27.31 -19.78
CA ARG A 43 21.51 26.86 -18.71
C ARG A 43 20.16 26.36 -19.26
N SER A 44 19.65 26.97 -20.33
CA SER A 44 18.43 26.52 -21.00
C SER A 44 18.64 25.16 -21.68
N GLN A 45 19.78 24.95 -22.33
CA GLN A 45 20.11 23.67 -22.96
C GLN A 45 20.31 22.55 -21.93
N GLU A 46 20.97 22.85 -20.81
CA GLU A 46 21.14 21.92 -19.69
C GLU A 46 19.78 21.51 -19.11
N LYS A 47 18.92 22.48 -18.76
CA LYS A 47 17.55 22.20 -18.30
C LYS A 47 16.74 21.39 -19.32
N LEU A 48 16.89 21.69 -20.61
CA LEU A 48 16.19 20.96 -21.66
C LEU A 48 16.68 19.50 -21.74
N ARG A 49 17.99 19.28 -21.58
CA ARG A 49 18.57 17.93 -21.50
C ARG A 49 18.06 17.17 -20.28
N ASP A 50 18.04 17.79 -19.11
CA ASP A 50 17.56 17.16 -17.87
C ASP A 50 16.09 16.78 -17.98
N LYS A 51 15.26 17.69 -18.50
CA LYS A 51 13.83 17.39 -18.73
C LYS A 51 13.63 16.31 -19.78
N LYS A 52 14.47 16.25 -20.82
CA LYS A 52 14.41 15.15 -21.80
C LYS A 52 14.75 13.80 -21.16
N LEU A 53 15.75 13.75 -20.27
CA LEU A 53 16.07 12.53 -19.52
C LEU A 53 14.93 12.12 -18.57
N GLU A 54 14.32 13.10 -17.89
CA GLU A 54 13.16 12.87 -17.02
C GLU A 54 11.97 12.31 -17.82
N ILE A 55 11.67 12.89 -18.99
CA ILE A 55 10.63 12.39 -19.91
C ILE A 55 10.93 10.95 -20.31
N SER A 56 12.15 10.63 -20.76
CA SER A 56 12.50 9.25 -21.13
C SER A 56 12.38 8.27 -19.96
N ARG A 57 12.69 8.69 -18.72
CA ARG A 57 12.48 7.87 -17.53
C ARG A 57 10.99 7.62 -17.28
N LEU A 58 10.16 8.66 -17.39
CA LEU A 58 8.71 8.56 -17.22
C LEU A 58 8.08 7.68 -18.31
N GLU A 59 8.55 7.78 -19.55
CA GLU A 59 8.11 6.91 -20.66
C GLU A 59 8.41 5.43 -20.37
N ILE A 60 9.60 5.12 -19.83
CA ILE A 60 9.95 3.74 -19.42
C ILE A 60 9.03 3.27 -18.28
N GLN A 61 8.78 4.11 -17.29
CA GLN A 61 7.88 3.78 -16.19
C GLN A 61 6.44 3.55 -16.67
N LEU A 62 5.96 4.38 -17.59
CA LEU A 62 4.63 4.24 -18.20
C LEU A 62 4.54 2.92 -18.98
N LYS A 63 5.54 2.60 -19.81
CA LYS A 63 5.59 1.35 -20.56
C LYS A 63 5.62 0.12 -19.64
N ASN A 64 6.37 0.19 -18.55
CA ASN A 64 6.39 -0.89 -17.55
C ASN A 64 5.04 -1.02 -16.87
N SER A 65 4.39 0.09 -16.51
CA SER A 65 3.05 0.06 -15.93
C SER A 65 2.01 -0.50 -16.91
N GLU A 66 2.07 -0.11 -18.18
CA GLU A 66 1.21 -0.63 -19.24
C GLU A 66 1.41 -2.15 -19.42
N SER A 67 2.66 -2.63 -19.38
CA SER A 67 2.95 -4.07 -19.44
C SER A 67 2.37 -4.85 -18.25
N ARG A 68 2.40 -4.27 -17.05
CA ARG A 68 1.79 -4.86 -15.83
C ARG A 68 0.27 -4.85 -15.90
N VAL A 69 -0.33 -3.78 -16.43
CA VAL A 69 -1.78 -3.72 -16.64
C VAL A 69 -2.20 -4.76 -17.67
N ASN A 70 -1.44 -4.93 -18.75
CA ASN A 70 -1.73 -5.92 -19.78
C ASN A 70 -1.58 -7.36 -19.24
N SER A 71 -0.58 -7.64 -18.40
CA SER A 71 -0.47 -8.96 -17.75
C SER A 71 -1.64 -9.19 -16.79
N LEU A 72 -1.98 -8.20 -15.95
CA LEU A 72 -3.09 -8.32 -15.01
C LEU A 72 -4.44 -8.47 -15.73
N SER A 73 -4.63 -7.77 -16.84
CA SER A 73 -5.82 -7.92 -17.69
C SER A 73 -5.89 -9.32 -18.32
N LYS A 74 -4.74 -9.90 -18.68
CA LYS A 74 -4.67 -11.27 -19.19
C LYS A 74 -5.02 -12.27 -18.09
N ASP A 75 -4.47 -12.11 -16.90
CA ASP A 75 -4.73 -12.96 -15.75
C ASP A 75 -6.21 -12.88 -15.33
N LEU A 76 -6.81 -11.68 -15.35
CA LEU A 76 -8.24 -11.49 -15.08
C LEU A 76 -9.10 -12.21 -16.12
N ASN A 77 -8.79 -12.07 -17.41
CA ASN A 77 -9.50 -12.79 -18.45
C ASN A 77 -9.34 -14.30 -18.30
N GLN A 78 -8.15 -14.79 -17.94
CA GLN A 78 -7.92 -16.21 -17.67
C GLN A 78 -8.75 -16.69 -16.47
N ILE A 79 -8.78 -15.95 -15.35
CA ILE A 79 -9.59 -16.30 -14.18
C ILE A 79 -11.08 -16.28 -14.54
N LYS A 80 -11.52 -15.33 -15.37
CA LYS A 80 -12.90 -15.26 -15.84
C LYS A 80 -13.26 -16.48 -16.69
N ASP A 81 -12.37 -16.87 -17.60
CA ASP A 81 -12.55 -18.05 -18.44
C ASP A 81 -12.55 -19.33 -17.58
N GLU A 82 -11.62 -19.48 -16.64
CA GLU A 82 -11.58 -20.59 -15.68
C GLU A 82 -12.84 -20.63 -14.79
N SER A 83 -13.32 -19.48 -14.33
CA SER A 83 -14.56 -19.38 -13.56
C SER A 83 -15.78 -19.74 -14.39
N GLN A 84 -15.81 -19.36 -15.68
CA GLN A 84 -16.89 -19.73 -16.58
C GLN A 84 -16.85 -21.22 -16.90
N ASP A 85 -15.66 -21.79 -17.09
CA ASP A 85 -15.44 -23.21 -17.29
C ASP A 85 -15.90 -23.99 -16.05
N LEU A 86 -15.55 -23.58 -14.83
CA LEU A 86 -16.02 -24.20 -13.58
C LEU A 86 -17.54 -24.09 -13.36
N VAL A 87 -18.17 -23.01 -13.80
CA VAL A 87 -19.64 -22.88 -13.74
C VAL A 87 -20.31 -23.77 -14.80
N SER A 88 -19.67 -23.92 -15.96
CA SER A 88 -20.19 -24.77 -17.05
C SER A 88 -19.92 -26.26 -16.84
N ASN A 89 -18.82 -26.60 -16.18
CA ASN A 89 -18.58 -27.91 -15.59
C ASN A 89 -19.52 -28.05 -14.39
N ASN A 90 -20.70 -28.57 -14.69
CA ASN A 90 -21.72 -28.99 -13.74
C ASN A 90 -21.20 -29.97 -12.68
N ASP A 91 -19.92 -30.37 -12.72
CA ASP A 91 -19.20 -31.17 -11.75
C ASP A 91 -19.50 -30.78 -10.30
N VAL A 92 -19.60 -29.48 -9.96
CA VAL A 92 -19.96 -29.08 -8.59
C VAL A 92 -21.40 -29.47 -8.24
N VAL A 93 -22.33 -29.32 -9.19
CA VAL A 93 -23.74 -29.71 -9.01
C VAL A 93 -23.87 -31.23 -8.98
N ASP A 94 -23.10 -31.93 -9.80
CA ASP A 94 -23.08 -33.40 -9.86
C ASP A 94 -22.42 -33.98 -8.60
N PHE A 95 -21.34 -33.40 -8.08
CA PHE A 95 -20.76 -33.78 -6.78
C PHE A 95 -21.70 -33.51 -5.62
N VAL A 96 -22.47 -32.42 -5.63
CA VAL A 96 -23.50 -32.16 -4.62
C VAL A 96 -24.59 -33.23 -4.67
N LYS A 97 -25.04 -33.61 -5.87
CA LYS A 97 -26.00 -34.72 -6.01
C LYS A 97 -25.43 -36.06 -5.55
N GLU A 98 -24.19 -36.37 -5.90
CA GLU A 98 -23.53 -37.60 -5.45
C GLU A 98 -23.38 -37.63 -3.91
N LEU A 99 -23.11 -36.47 -3.29
CA LEU A 99 -23.08 -36.31 -1.84
C LEU A 99 -24.46 -36.49 -1.20
N ASP A 100 -25.50 -35.92 -1.79
CA ASP A 100 -26.89 -36.11 -1.32
C ASP A 100 -27.32 -37.58 -1.43
N GLU A 101 -26.99 -38.26 -2.53
CA GLU A 101 -27.24 -39.70 -2.71
C GLU A 101 -26.46 -40.54 -1.68
N LEU A 102 -25.22 -40.17 -1.40
CA LEU A 102 -24.40 -40.82 -0.38
C LEU A 102 -24.95 -40.59 1.03
N GLU A 103 -25.40 -39.37 1.34
CA GLU A 103 -26.05 -39.04 2.61
C GLU A 103 -27.32 -39.89 2.79
N GLN A 104 -28.15 -39.97 1.74
CA GLN A 104 -29.37 -40.76 1.77
C GLN A 104 -29.06 -42.26 1.96
N SER A 105 -28.02 -42.76 1.31
CA SER A 105 -27.50 -44.12 1.53
C SER A 105 -26.99 -44.34 2.95
N ILE A 106 -26.30 -43.37 3.55
CA ILE A 106 -25.85 -43.43 4.95
C ILE A 106 -27.04 -43.42 5.91
N VAL A 107 -28.05 -42.59 5.65
CA VAL A 107 -29.29 -42.55 6.43
C VAL A 107 -30.02 -43.89 6.33
N ASP A 108 -30.11 -44.48 5.14
CA ASP A 108 -30.72 -45.79 4.92
C ASP A 108 -29.93 -46.91 5.60
N LEU A 109 -28.59 -46.86 5.54
CA LEU A 109 -27.72 -47.79 6.25
C LEU A 109 -27.88 -47.63 7.76
N ARG A 110 -27.96 -46.42 8.29
CA ARG A 110 -28.21 -46.14 9.71
C ARG A 110 -29.61 -46.58 10.14
N SER A 111 -30.61 -46.41 9.29
CA SER A 111 -31.98 -46.89 9.54
C SER A 111 -32.01 -48.42 9.56
N ASN A 112 -31.40 -49.09 8.59
CA ASN A 112 -31.26 -50.55 8.57
C ASN A 112 -30.43 -51.07 9.75
N LEU A 113 -29.35 -50.37 10.13
CA LEU A 113 -28.55 -50.71 11.29
C LEU A 113 -29.36 -50.48 12.57
N GLY A 114 -30.12 -49.39 12.67
CA GLY A 114 -31.01 -49.09 13.78
C GLY A 114 -32.14 -50.12 13.90
N GLU A 115 -32.69 -50.59 12.80
CA GLU A 115 -33.69 -51.66 12.77
C GLU A 115 -33.07 -53.02 13.14
N LYS A 116 -31.87 -53.33 12.63
CA LYS A 116 -31.12 -54.52 13.03
C LYS A 116 -30.73 -54.46 14.51
N VAL A 117 -30.23 -53.33 15.00
CA VAL A 117 -29.89 -53.10 16.40
C VAL A 117 -31.14 -53.17 17.26
N ALA A 118 -32.27 -52.59 16.85
CA ALA A 118 -33.54 -52.74 17.55
C ALA A 118 -34.00 -54.20 17.60
N LYS A 119 -33.90 -54.94 16.49
CA LYS A 119 -34.18 -56.40 16.45
C LYS A 119 -33.20 -57.20 17.31
N PHE A 120 -31.94 -56.80 17.39
CA PHE A 120 -30.93 -57.42 18.25
C PHE A 120 -31.12 -57.07 19.72
N VAL A 121 -31.45 -55.84 20.07
CA VAL A 121 -31.72 -55.36 21.45
C VAL A 121 -33.04 -55.95 21.97
N GLN A 122 -34.07 -56.03 21.12
CA GLN A 122 -35.33 -56.70 21.46
C GLN A 122 -35.16 -58.22 21.56
N GLY A 123 -34.12 -58.79 20.93
CA GLY A 123 -33.65 -60.17 21.13
C GLY A 123 -32.56 -60.33 22.20
N SER A 124 -32.11 -59.25 22.83
CA SER A 124 -30.98 -59.19 23.76
C SER A 124 -31.27 -58.19 24.88
N GLU A 125 -32.35 -58.40 25.64
CA GLU A 125 -32.44 -57.83 26.98
C GLU A 125 -31.48 -58.57 27.92
N VAL A 126 -30.17 -58.42 27.72
CA VAL A 126 -29.17 -58.52 28.79
C VAL A 126 -27.98 -57.63 28.41
N SER A 127 -27.61 -56.74 29.33
CA SER A 127 -26.35 -55.97 29.39
C SER A 127 -26.16 -54.87 28.34
N SER A 128 -25.57 -53.73 28.63
CA SER A 128 -25.13 -53.05 29.85
C SER A 128 -24.47 -51.76 29.35
N ASN A 129 -24.63 -50.67 30.10
CA ASN A 129 -23.70 -49.55 30.27
C ASN A 129 -22.56 -49.37 29.25
N GLY A 130 -22.55 -48.21 28.60
CA GLY A 130 -21.38 -47.71 27.86
C GLY A 130 -21.40 -46.19 27.76
N GLN A 131 -20.91 -45.52 28.80
CA GLN A 131 -20.49 -44.12 28.79
C GLN A 131 -19.46 -43.87 27.68
N SER A 132 -19.55 -42.72 27.00
CA SER A 132 -18.40 -41.83 26.77
C SER A 132 -18.87 -40.52 26.15
N LEU A 133 -18.98 -39.47 26.97
CA LEU A 133 -18.99 -38.08 26.52
C LEU A 133 -17.64 -37.50 26.91
N ILE A 134 -16.76 -37.34 25.91
CA ILE A 134 -15.52 -36.58 26.06
C ILE A 134 -15.86 -35.15 25.65
N SER A 135 -15.98 -34.27 26.65
CA SER A 135 -16.21 -32.83 26.45
C SER A 135 -14.97 -32.15 25.87
N GLU A 136 -15.16 -31.37 24.80
CA GLU A 136 -14.16 -30.59 24.06
C GLU A 136 -13.49 -29.46 24.87
N GLU A 137 -13.87 -29.27 26.14
CA GLU A 137 -13.40 -28.16 26.98
C GLU A 137 -12.03 -28.40 27.63
N ALA A 138 -11.51 -29.64 27.59
CA ALA A 138 -10.21 -29.97 28.15
C ALA A 138 -9.03 -29.59 27.21
N LEU A 139 -9.24 -29.57 25.89
CA LEU A 139 -8.16 -29.36 24.92
C LEU A 139 -7.67 -27.89 24.86
N ASN A 140 -8.54 -26.92 25.20
CA ASN A 140 -8.21 -25.49 25.08
C ASN A 140 -7.45 -24.91 26.29
N LYS A 141 -7.27 -25.67 27.38
CA LYS A 141 -6.55 -25.20 28.57
C LYS A 141 -5.07 -25.57 28.59
N GLU A 142 -4.67 -26.68 27.98
CA GLU A 142 -3.27 -27.14 28.01
C GLU A 142 -2.34 -26.29 27.13
N VAL A 143 -2.84 -25.71 26.03
CA VAL A 143 -2.02 -24.84 25.15
C VAL A 143 -1.72 -23.48 25.80
N GLN A 144 -2.52 -23.02 26.76
CA GLN A 144 -2.29 -21.75 27.46
C GLN A 144 -1.30 -21.87 28.63
N SER A 145 -1.08 -23.06 29.19
CA SER A 145 -0.24 -23.24 30.39
C SER A 145 1.26 -23.27 30.11
N ASP A 146 1.69 -23.62 28.90
CA ASP A 146 3.12 -23.71 28.57
C ASP A 146 3.72 -22.33 28.19
N ILE A 147 2.92 -21.43 27.62
CA ILE A 147 3.34 -20.06 27.27
C ILE A 147 3.45 -19.17 28.53
N LEU A 148 2.72 -19.50 29.60
CA LEU A 148 2.70 -18.72 30.84
C LEU A 148 3.84 -19.04 31.83
N GLN A 149 4.65 -20.07 31.56
CA GLN A 149 5.75 -20.48 32.45
C GLN A 149 7.07 -19.73 32.18
N ASP A 150 7.23 -19.15 30.99
CA ASP A 150 8.43 -18.37 30.64
C ASP A 150 8.24 -16.88 31.02
N PRO A 151 9.09 -16.32 31.91
CA PRO A 151 9.01 -14.91 32.28
C PRO A 151 9.18 -13.96 31.09
N GLU A 152 9.89 -14.34 30.03
CA GLU A 152 10.05 -13.52 28.82
C GLU A 152 8.75 -13.52 27.99
N ALA A 153 8.14 -14.69 27.77
CA ALA A 153 6.86 -14.81 27.07
C ALA A 153 5.73 -14.06 27.79
N ARG A 154 5.72 -14.07 29.14
CA ARG A 154 4.77 -13.28 29.94
C ARG A 154 4.99 -11.78 29.76
N ALA A 155 6.24 -11.32 29.71
CA ALA A 155 6.55 -9.91 29.48
C ALA A 155 6.13 -9.48 28.07
N ASP A 156 6.35 -10.30 27.06
CA ASP A 156 5.97 -10.01 25.67
C ASP A 156 4.45 -10.05 25.46
N LEU A 157 3.74 -10.99 26.08
CA LEU A 157 2.28 -11.00 26.08
C LEU A 157 1.71 -9.75 26.76
N LEU A 158 2.35 -9.27 27.84
CA LEU A 158 1.96 -8.02 28.50
C LEU A 158 2.24 -6.80 27.61
N LYS A 159 3.39 -6.76 26.91
CA LYS A 159 3.70 -5.70 25.93
C LYS A 159 2.69 -5.71 24.78
N LEU A 160 2.37 -6.87 24.23
CA LEU A 160 1.35 -7.00 23.17
C LEU A 160 -0.02 -6.55 23.65
N LYS A 161 -0.42 -6.93 24.87
CA LYS A 161 -1.68 -6.46 25.47
C LYS A 161 -1.68 -4.94 25.67
N LEU A 162 -0.55 -4.35 26.03
CA LEU A 162 -0.39 -2.90 26.15
C LEU A 162 -0.49 -2.21 24.79
N TYR A 163 0.21 -2.68 23.76
CA TYR A 163 0.12 -2.11 22.41
C TYR A 163 -1.27 -2.25 21.81
N ARG A 164 -1.96 -3.36 22.06
CA ARG A 164 -3.36 -3.54 21.71
C ARG A 164 -4.27 -2.55 22.44
N SER A 165 -4.00 -2.26 23.71
CA SER A 165 -4.75 -1.22 24.46
C SER A 165 -4.49 0.20 23.94
N LEU A 166 -3.32 0.42 23.32
CA LEU A 166 -2.97 1.64 22.60
C LEU A 166 -3.58 1.69 21.18
N ARG A 167 -4.47 0.74 20.85
CA ARG A 167 -5.16 0.63 19.57
C ARG A 167 -4.23 0.46 18.36
N ILE A 168 -3.06 -0.14 18.59
CA ILE A 168 -2.11 -0.53 17.55
C ILE A 168 -2.30 -2.02 17.28
N PHE A 169 -2.62 -2.35 16.03
CA PHE A 169 -2.73 -3.73 15.55
C PHE A 169 -1.66 -3.99 14.50
N ILE A 170 -1.04 -5.16 14.58
CA ILE A 170 -0.10 -5.63 13.57
C ILE A 170 -0.85 -6.65 12.73
N ASP A 171 -0.99 -6.36 11.44
CA ASP A 171 -1.54 -7.28 10.44
C ASP A 171 -0.37 -7.87 9.66
N ASP A 172 0.07 -9.04 10.12
CA ASP A 172 1.18 -9.80 9.53
C ASP A 172 0.83 -10.33 8.14
N VAL A 173 -0.46 -10.57 7.86
CA VAL A 173 -0.92 -11.12 6.58
C VAL A 173 -0.68 -10.12 5.45
N ASN A 174 -0.96 -8.84 5.71
CA ASN A 174 -0.80 -7.76 4.73
C ASN A 174 0.44 -6.89 4.98
N HIS A 175 1.35 -7.31 5.88
CA HIS A 175 2.57 -6.58 6.24
C HIS A 175 2.29 -5.09 6.56
N GLN A 176 1.28 -4.83 7.39
CA GLN A 176 0.87 -3.46 7.74
C GLN A 176 0.56 -3.31 9.23
N VAL A 177 0.82 -2.10 9.75
CA VAL A 177 0.41 -1.70 11.10
C VAL A 177 -0.84 -0.84 11.00
N MET A 178 -1.90 -1.24 11.69
CA MET A 178 -3.15 -0.48 11.78
C MET A 178 -3.20 0.31 13.08
N ILE A 179 -3.56 1.58 13.00
CA ILE A 179 -3.76 2.47 14.15
C ILE A 179 -5.20 2.96 14.10
N GLU A 180 -6.00 2.56 15.08
CA GLU A 180 -7.41 2.96 15.18
C GLU A 180 -7.55 4.29 15.93
N GLY A 181 -8.03 5.32 15.22
CA GLY A 181 -8.34 6.64 15.77
C GLY A 181 -9.69 6.72 16.50
N ASN A 182 -10.05 7.90 17.00
CA ASN A 182 -11.31 8.11 17.75
C ASN A 182 -12.59 8.06 16.87
N ASP A 183 -12.47 8.30 15.57
CA ASP A 183 -13.61 8.45 14.65
C ASP A 183 -13.78 7.25 13.70
N ASN A 184 -13.45 6.04 14.16
CA ASN A 184 -13.48 4.81 13.35
C ASN A 184 -12.54 4.85 12.11
N GLU A 185 -11.62 5.82 12.08
CA GLU A 185 -10.61 5.95 11.03
C GLU A 185 -9.43 5.01 11.34
N ILE A 186 -9.25 4.00 10.49
CA ILE A 186 -8.14 3.05 10.58
C ILE A 186 -7.01 3.57 9.69
N ASN A 187 -5.92 4.03 10.31
CA ASN A 187 -4.73 4.43 9.60
C ASN A 187 -3.83 3.22 9.41
N THR A 188 -3.56 2.84 8.16
CA THR A 188 -2.66 1.74 7.81
C THR A 188 -1.26 2.28 7.47
N LEU A 189 -0.23 1.71 8.08
CA LEU A 189 1.17 1.97 7.76
C LEU A 189 1.80 0.68 7.19
N PRO A 190 2.16 0.62 5.90
CA PRO A 190 2.85 -0.54 5.34
C PRO A 190 4.25 -0.69 5.96
N LEU A 191 4.65 -1.93 6.26
CA LEU A 191 5.98 -2.27 6.78
C LEU A 191 7.04 -2.40 5.68
N ASP A 192 6.62 -2.57 4.43
CA ASP A 192 7.46 -2.96 3.28
C ASP A 192 8.20 -1.80 2.58
N ASP A 193 7.99 -0.55 2.98
CA ASP A 193 8.53 0.61 2.27
C ASP A 193 9.81 1.16 2.93
N ASP A 194 10.73 1.76 2.15
CA ASP A 194 12.06 2.33 2.51
C ASP A 194 12.03 3.47 3.57
N LEU A 195 10.91 3.62 4.29
CA LEU A 195 10.69 4.56 5.35
C LEU A 195 11.63 4.29 6.52
N SER A 196 12.46 5.28 6.85
CA SER A 196 13.32 5.25 8.04
C SER A 196 12.52 4.97 9.32
N ASP A 197 13.09 4.18 10.22
CA ASP A 197 12.53 3.88 11.55
C ASP A 197 12.13 5.13 12.34
N TYR A 198 12.87 6.23 12.14
CA TYR A 198 12.55 7.53 12.74
C TYR A 198 11.20 8.05 12.25
N PHE A 199 10.94 7.96 10.94
CA PHE A 199 9.68 8.39 10.35
C PHE A 199 8.52 7.50 10.80
N ARG A 200 8.71 6.18 10.79
CA ARG A 200 7.71 5.20 11.25
C ARG A 200 7.29 5.49 12.69
N THR A 201 8.29 5.69 13.57
CA THR A 201 8.05 6.00 14.98
C THR A 201 7.32 7.33 15.14
N LYS A 202 7.79 8.39 14.48
CA LYS A 202 7.16 9.71 14.56
C LYS A 202 5.70 9.67 14.08
N TYR A 203 5.44 8.99 12.97
CA TYR A 203 4.09 8.87 12.39
C TYR A 203 3.11 8.17 13.35
N ILE A 204 3.53 7.05 13.95
CA ILE A 204 2.72 6.32 14.94
C ILE A 204 2.40 7.22 16.14
N TRP A 205 3.41 7.92 16.67
CA TRP A 205 3.22 8.81 17.83
C TRP A 205 2.34 10.02 17.54
N ASP A 206 2.48 10.64 16.36
CA ASP A 206 1.67 11.80 15.97
C ASP A 206 0.20 11.41 15.79
N ARG A 207 -0.07 10.23 15.20
CA ARG A 207 -1.45 9.70 15.07
C ARG A 207 -2.05 9.30 16.41
N MET A 208 -1.26 8.74 17.34
CA MET A 208 -1.74 8.47 18.71
C MET A 208 -2.07 9.76 19.49
N LYS A 209 -1.30 10.84 19.32
CA LYS A 209 -1.58 12.13 19.97
C LYS A 209 -2.81 12.83 19.40
N ALA A 210 -3.03 12.72 18.09
CA ALA A 210 -4.23 13.25 17.44
C ALA A 210 -5.51 12.51 17.86
N SER A 211 -5.38 11.27 18.35
CA SER A 211 -6.46 10.47 18.90
C SER A 211 -6.70 10.71 20.40
N ARG A 212 -6.16 11.78 20.99
CA ARG A 212 -6.35 12.16 22.40
C ARG A 212 -7.04 13.51 22.50
#